data_AF-A0A4D4JD16-F1
#
_entry.id   AF-A0A4D4JD16-F1
#
_cell.length_a   1.000
_cell.length_b   1.000
_cell.length_c   1.000
_cell.angle_alpha   90.00
_cell.angle_beta   90.00
_cell.angle_gamma   90.00
#
_symmetry.space_group_name_H-M   'P 1'
#
loop_
_entity.id
_entity.type
_entity.pdbx_description
1 polymer ?
#
loop_
_entity_poly.entity_id
_entity_poly.type
_entity_poly.pdbx_seq_one_letter_code
_entity_poly.pdbx_strand_id
1 'polypeptide(L)'
;MSANIGKANCVLSGFPGVSFVAPGNGEQVGAPAGHDGPTGPQVTLAPGQMASAIVRVASTENYPASDCNPVAVAGFRVYPPDDTAAMFVRFDSGDVTACGNTRIPGGPQLSVQAVKPGSGNG
;
A
#
# COMPACT_ATOMS: atom_id res chain seq x y z
N MET A 1 -9.21 1.10 4.14
CA MET A 1 -10.07 2.10 4.79
C MET A 1 -9.40 2.46 6.09
N SER A 2 -8.92 3.70 6.23
CA SER A 2 -8.33 4.19 7.48
C SER A 2 -9.31 5.19 8.08
N ALA A 3 -9.79 4.92 9.29
CA ALA A 3 -10.78 5.75 9.98
C ALA A 3 -10.10 6.64 11.02
N ASN A 4 -10.38 7.95 11.02
CA ASN A 4 -9.93 8.84 12.08
C ASN A 4 -10.77 8.60 13.37
N ILE A 5 -10.20 7.88 14.33
CA ILE A 5 -10.77 7.59 15.66
C ILE A 5 -10.43 8.64 16.74
N GLY A 6 -9.69 9.70 16.38
CA GLY A 6 -9.31 10.79 17.28
C GLY A 6 -10.34 11.93 17.35
N LYS A 7 -10.31 12.72 18.43
CA LYS A 7 -11.15 13.94 18.59
C LYS A 7 -10.59 15.17 17.85
N ALA A 8 -9.52 15.01 17.05
CA ALA A 8 -8.84 16.09 16.35
C ALA A 8 -8.85 15.84 14.83
N ASN A 9 -8.77 16.93 14.06
CA ASN A 9 -8.61 16.85 12.61
C ASN A 9 -7.29 16.14 12.29
N CYS A 10 -7.36 15.04 11.55
CA CYS A 10 -6.19 14.32 11.05
C CYS A 10 -5.82 14.92 9.70
N VAL A 11 -4.61 15.44 9.61
CA VAL A 11 -4.04 15.94 8.36
C VAL A 11 -3.21 14.81 7.77
N LEU A 12 -3.53 14.40 6.54
CA LEU A 12 -2.75 13.43 5.78
C LEU A 12 -2.23 14.10 4.51
N SER A 13 -0.94 13.96 4.23
CA SER A 13 -0.34 14.46 3.01
C SER A 13 0.58 13.41 2.37
N GLY A 14 0.45 13.22 1.06
CA GLY A 14 1.32 12.33 0.28
C GLY A 14 0.87 10.89 0.21
N PHE A 15 1.83 9.97 0.17
CA PHE A 15 1.63 8.59 -0.25
C PHE A 15 1.68 7.65 0.95
N PRO A 16 0.76 6.69 1.06
CA PRO A 16 0.91 5.64 2.04
C PRO A 16 2.09 4.74 1.67
N GLY A 17 2.85 4.28 2.66
CA GLY A 17 3.82 3.21 2.44
C GLY A 17 3.09 1.89 2.30
N VAL A 18 3.21 1.21 1.16
CA VAL A 18 2.62 -0.13 0.98
C VAL A 18 3.71 -1.11 0.60
N SER A 19 3.67 -2.32 1.15
CA SER A 19 4.59 -3.39 0.79
C SER A 19 3.90 -4.74 0.89
N PHE A 20 4.29 -5.69 0.05
CA PHE A 20 3.88 -7.08 0.24
C PHE A 20 4.49 -7.66 1.51
N VAL A 21 3.81 -8.64 2.11
CA VAL A 21 4.33 -9.36 3.26
C VAL A 21 4.28 -10.87 3.09
N ALA A 22 5.31 -11.53 3.60
CA ALA A 22 5.40 -12.99 3.64
C ALA A 22 4.33 -13.57 4.58
N PRO A 23 3.84 -14.79 4.30
CA PRO A 23 3.06 -15.55 5.26
C PRO A 23 3.85 -15.79 6.56
N GLY A 24 3.16 -15.73 7.70
CA GLY A 24 3.76 -15.95 9.02
C GLY A 24 4.18 -14.65 9.71
N ASN A 25 5.48 -14.31 9.64
CA ASN A 25 6.08 -13.20 10.40
C ASN A 25 5.71 -11.79 9.87
N GLY A 26 5.04 -11.70 8.72
CA GLY A 26 4.66 -10.43 8.11
C GLY A 26 5.86 -9.62 7.61
N GLU A 27 6.98 -10.29 7.35
CA GLU A 27 8.19 -9.65 6.81
C GLU A 27 7.93 -9.11 5.41
N GLN A 28 8.53 -7.96 5.11
CA GLN A 28 8.36 -7.32 3.82
C GLN A 28 8.95 -8.19 2.71
N VAL A 29 8.22 -8.30 1.61
CA VAL A 29 8.63 -8.99 0.39
C VAL A 29 8.79 -7.98 -0.73
N GLY A 30 9.96 -8.00 -1.38
CA GLY A 30 10.24 -7.14 -2.52
C GLY A 30 10.33 -5.64 -2.19
N ALA A 31 10.25 -4.84 -3.25
CA ALA A 31 10.30 -3.39 -3.16
C ALA A 31 9.04 -2.82 -2.47
N PRO A 32 9.17 -1.75 -1.68
CA PRO A 32 8.01 -0.97 -1.27
C PRO A 32 7.36 -0.30 -2.48
N ALA A 33 6.12 0.14 -2.32
CA ALA A 33 5.38 0.80 -3.38
C ALA A 33 6.08 2.08 -3.86
N GLY A 34 6.24 2.21 -5.17
CA GLY A 34 6.64 3.47 -5.80
C GLY A 34 5.49 4.48 -5.80
N HIS A 35 5.81 5.76 -5.94
CA HIS A 35 4.80 6.81 -6.06
C HIS A 35 4.28 6.89 -7.50
N ASP A 36 2.96 6.83 -7.66
CA ASP A 36 2.25 7.01 -8.93
C ASP A 36 1.54 8.36 -8.95
N GLY A 37 2.08 9.30 -9.73
CA GLY A 37 1.53 10.64 -9.90
C GLY A 37 1.99 11.68 -8.86
N PRO A 38 1.37 12.88 -8.84
CA PRO A 38 1.73 13.95 -7.92
C PRO A 38 1.19 13.72 -6.51
N THR A 39 1.88 14.27 -5.50
CA THR A 39 1.49 14.25 -4.08
C THR A 39 0.10 14.80 -3.79
N GLY A 40 -0.40 15.70 -4.65
CA GLY A 40 -1.72 16.32 -4.48
C GLY A 40 -1.80 17.27 -3.27
N PRO A 41 -3.00 17.82 -3.00
CA PRO A 41 -3.23 18.68 -1.84
C PRO A 41 -3.33 17.87 -0.55
N GLN A 42 -3.07 18.55 0.57
CA GLN A 42 -3.27 18.01 1.91
C GLN A 42 -4.74 17.62 2.15
N VAL A 43 -4.97 16.46 2.76
CA VAL A 43 -6.29 15.95 3.12
C VAL A 43 -6.51 16.17 4.61
N THR A 44 -7.54 16.93 4.97
CA THR A 44 -7.96 17.12 6.37
C THR A 44 -9.19 16.26 6.65
N LEU A 45 -9.04 15.24 7.49
CA LEU A 45 -10.11 14.37 7.95
C LEU A 45 -10.65 14.85 9.30
N ALA A 46 -11.92 15.27 9.33
CA ALA A 46 -12.66 15.42 10.59
C ALA A 46 -12.81 14.05 11.29
N PRO A 47 -13.10 14.01 12.60
CA PRO A 47 -13.44 12.76 13.29
C PRO A 47 -14.53 11.97 12.55
N GLY A 48 -14.33 10.67 12.34
CA GLY A 48 -15.25 9.82 11.57
C GLY A 48 -15.14 9.92 10.05
N GLN A 49 -14.38 10.88 9.50
CA GLN A 49 -14.06 10.91 8.08
C GLN A 49 -12.94 9.91 7.74
N MET A 50 -12.92 9.50 6.47
CA MET A 50 -12.04 8.45 5.95
C MET A 50 -11.21 9.01 4.82
N ALA A 51 -9.97 8.55 4.67
CA ALA A 51 -9.19 8.73 3.45
C ALA A 51 -9.04 7.40 2.70
N SER A 52 -8.84 7.49 1.40
CA SER A 52 -8.51 6.36 0.55
C SER A 52 -7.27 6.67 -0.30
N ALA A 53 -6.52 5.62 -0.61
CA ALA A 53 -5.43 5.69 -1.57
C ALA A 53 -5.60 4.54 -2.55
N ILE A 54 -5.19 4.77 -3.79
CA ILE A 54 -5.20 3.74 -4.82
C ILE A 54 -3.86 3.02 -4.76
N VAL A 55 -3.91 1.71 -4.57
CA VAL A 55 -2.75 0.81 -4.69
C VAL A 55 -2.88 0.07 -6.02
N ARG A 56 -1.85 0.14 -6.85
CA ARG A 56 -1.75 -0.62 -8.09
C ARG A 56 -0.75 -1.74 -7.90
N VAL A 57 -1.13 -2.91 -8.39
CA VAL A 57 -0.33 -4.14 -8.32
C VAL A 57 -0.16 -4.64 -9.75
N ALA A 58 1.08 -4.64 -10.23
CA ALA A 58 1.42 -5.32 -11.47
C ALA A 58 1.41 -6.84 -11.24
N SER A 59 0.97 -7.60 -12.26
CA SER A 59 1.05 -9.06 -12.20
C SER A 59 2.52 -9.50 -12.15
N THR A 60 2.82 -10.45 -11.29
CA THR A 60 4.17 -11.04 -11.14
C THR A 60 4.65 -11.63 -12.47
N GLU A 61 3.73 -12.15 -13.28
CA GLU A 61 4.00 -12.71 -14.61
C GLU A 61 4.46 -11.67 -15.64
N ASN A 62 4.29 -10.38 -15.36
CA ASN A 62 4.78 -9.30 -16.23
C ASN A 62 6.31 -9.14 -16.15
N TYR A 63 6.97 -9.80 -15.19
CA TYR A 63 8.39 -9.69 -14.93
C TYR A 63 9.10 -11.03 -15.22
N PRO A 64 10.33 -11.02 -15.75
CA PRO A 64 11.11 -12.24 -15.90
C PRO A 64 11.32 -12.91 -14.54
N ALA A 65 11.05 -14.21 -14.44
CA ALA A 65 11.15 -14.94 -13.17
C ALA A 65 12.57 -14.89 -12.56
N SER A 66 13.61 -14.83 -13.40
CA SER A 66 15.01 -14.66 -12.97
C SER A 66 15.27 -13.34 -12.25
N ASP A 67 14.55 -12.28 -12.64
CA ASP A 67 14.71 -10.94 -12.08
C ASP A 67 13.73 -10.70 -10.93
N CYS A 68 12.52 -11.23 -11.04
CA CYS A 68 11.45 -11.07 -10.08
C CYS A 68 11.64 -11.94 -8.82
N ASN A 69 12.11 -13.18 -9.00
CA ASN A 69 12.13 -14.22 -7.97
C ASN A 69 10.75 -14.36 -7.28
N PRO A 70 9.75 -14.96 -7.95
CA PRO A 70 8.39 -15.05 -7.43
C PRO A 70 8.33 -15.76 -6.08
N VAL A 71 7.69 -15.14 -5.10
CA VAL A 71 7.53 -15.65 -3.73
C VAL A 71 6.08 -15.47 -3.28
N ALA A 72 5.60 -16.44 -2.49
CA ALA A 72 4.26 -16.39 -1.93
C ALA A 72 4.12 -15.27 -0.89
N VAL A 73 2.99 -14.55 -0.94
CA VAL A 73 2.68 -13.43 -0.05
C VAL A 73 1.31 -13.61 0.59
N ALA A 74 1.16 -13.14 1.82
CA ALA A 74 -0.08 -13.26 2.59
C ALA A 74 -0.95 -11.99 2.58
N GLY A 75 -0.41 -10.88 2.06
CA GLY A 75 -1.13 -9.61 2.06
C GLY A 75 -0.22 -8.40 1.89
N PHE A 76 -0.73 -7.26 2.35
CA PHE A 76 -0.04 -5.99 2.39
C PHE A 76 0.19 -5.51 3.82
N ARG A 77 1.32 -4.82 3.99
CA ARG A 77 1.55 -3.88 5.09
C ARG A 77 1.36 -2.47 4.57
N VAL A 78 0.49 -1.70 5.21
CA VAL A 78 0.10 -0.34 4.83
C VAL A 78 0.44 0.62 5.96
N TYR A 79 1.17 1.67 5.66
CA TYR A 79 1.47 2.78 6.56
C TYR A 79 0.70 4.01 6.09
N PRO A 80 -0.17 4.60 6.92
CA PRO A 80 -0.79 5.88 6.60
C PRO A 80 0.28 6.97 6.39
N PRO A 81 0.00 8.00 5.57
CA PRO A 81 0.84 9.18 5.54
C PRO A 81 0.89 9.80 6.94
N ASP A 82 2.08 10.24 7.37
CA ASP A 82 2.33 10.87 8.67
C ASP A 82 2.09 9.98 9.91
N ASP A 83 1.81 8.68 9.73
CA ASP A 83 1.69 7.70 10.82
C ASP A 83 2.61 6.49 10.59
N THR A 84 3.21 6.00 11.68
CA THR A 84 4.07 4.82 11.67
C THR A 84 3.33 3.55 12.08
N ALA A 85 2.08 3.66 12.53
CA ALA A 85 1.22 2.52 12.83
C ALA A 85 0.82 1.78 11.55
N ALA A 86 1.45 0.63 11.32
CA ALA A 86 1.16 -0.21 10.16
C ALA A 86 -0.16 -0.96 10.33
N MET A 87 -0.96 -0.99 9.27
CA MET A 87 -2.12 -1.86 9.10
C MET A 87 -1.76 -3.03 8.21
N PHE A 88 -2.29 -4.22 8.50
CA PHE A 88 -2.10 -5.41 7.67
C PHE A 88 -3.40 -5.78 6.97
N VAL A 89 -3.36 -5.90 5.64
CA VAL A 89 -4.48 -6.33 4.80
C VAL A 89 -4.15 -7.71 4.27
N ARG A 90 -4.88 -8.73 4.72
CA ARG A 90 -4.67 -10.11 4.24
C ARG A 90 -5.34 -10.30 2.89
N PHE A 91 -4.82 -11.23 2.09
CA PHE A 91 -5.52 -11.73 0.91
C PHE A 91 -6.50 -12.83 1.32
N ASP A 92 -7.75 -12.70 0.87
CA ASP A 92 -8.86 -13.52 1.36
C ASP A 92 -8.88 -14.92 0.74
N SER A 93 -8.31 -15.08 -0.46
CA SER A 93 -8.25 -16.37 -1.16
C SER A 93 -7.33 -16.32 -2.39
N GLY A 94 -6.31 -17.19 -2.42
CA GLY A 94 -5.46 -17.45 -3.59
C GLY A 94 -3.97 -17.54 -3.26
N ASP A 95 -3.23 -18.35 -4.03
CA ASP A 95 -1.77 -18.33 -4.05
C ASP A 95 -1.30 -17.05 -4.74
N VAL A 96 -1.27 -15.95 -3.99
CA VAL A 96 -0.74 -14.68 -4.49
C VAL A 96 0.78 -14.73 -4.40
N THR A 97 1.44 -14.47 -5.52
CA THR A 97 2.90 -14.31 -5.57
C THR A 97 3.25 -12.86 -5.84
N ALA A 98 4.40 -12.42 -5.34
CA ALA A 98 5.01 -11.14 -5.66
C ALA A 98 6.49 -11.34 -6.00
N CYS A 99 7.11 -10.33 -6.61
CA CYS A 99 8.55 -10.30 -6.81
C CYS A 99 9.27 -10.13 -5.48
N GLY A 100 10.10 -11.11 -5.12
CA GLY A 100 10.92 -11.06 -3.91
C GLY A 100 12.11 -10.10 -4.03
N ASN A 101 12.56 -9.84 -5.25
CA ASN A 101 13.65 -8.92 -5.50
C ASN A 101 13.16 -7.45 -5.44
N THR A 102 13.95 -6.59 -4.81
CA THR A 102 13.65 -5.16 -4.65
C THR A 102 13.98 -4.32 -5.89
N ARG A 103 14.74 -4.87 -6.83
CA ARG A 103 15.04 -4.25 -8.11
C ARG A 103 14.68 -5.21 -9.23
N ILE A 104 13.64 -4.85 -9.97
CA ILE A 104 13.16 -5.58 -11.14
C ILE A 104 13.13 -4.64 -12.36
N PRO A 105 13.47 -5.13 -13.57
CA PRO A 105 13.33 -4.35 -14.80
C PRO A 105 11.87 -3.91 -15.01
N GLY A 106 11.65 -2.66 -15.42
CA GLY A 106 10.31 -2.10 -15.62
C GLY A 106 9.72 -1.38 -14.40
N GLY A 107 10.44 -1.33 -13.28
CA GLY A 107 10.04 -0.57 -12.09
C GLY A 107 9.30 -1.43 -11.04
N PRO A 108 8.95 -0.83 -9.89
CA PRO A 108 8.37 -1.59 -8.78
C PRO A 108 7.04 -2.22 -9.18
N GLN A 109 6.83 -3.47 -8.75
CA GLN A 109 5.56 -4.18 -8.96
C GLN A 109 4.38 -3.45 -8.30
N LEU A 110 4.66 -2.75 -7.22
CA LEU A 110 3.68 -2.06 -6.41
C LEU A 110 3.82 -0.55 -6.61
N SER A 111 2.71 0.14 -6.82
CA SER A 111 2.69 1.60 -6.81
C SER A 111 1.46 2.15 -6.09
N VAL A 112 1.59 3.36 -5.54
CA VAL A 112 0.57 4.01 -4.73
C VAL A 112 0.33 5.42 -5.23
N GLN A 113 -0.93 5.82 -5.27
CA GLN A 113 -1.29 7.22 -5.46
C GLN A 113 -1.43 7.92 -4.11
N ALA A 114 -1.28 9.23 -4.12
CA ALA A 114 -1.47 10.04 -2.93
C ALA A 114 -2.86 9.86 -2.34
N VAL A 115 -2.97 9.98 -1.02
CA VAL A 115 -4.26 9.90 -0.33
C VAL A 115 -5.22 10.96 -0.84
N LYS A 116 -6.48 10.56 -0.94
CA LYS A 116 -7.60 11.44 -1.27
C LYS A 116 -8.66 11.32 -0.17
N PRO A 117 -9.49 12.35 0.04
CA PRO A 117 -10.64 12.22 0.90
C PRO A 117 -11.49 11.06 0.42
N GLY A 118 -11.78 10.11 1.31
CA GLY A 118 -12.73 9.04 1.04
C GLY A 118 -14.13 9.62 1.04
N SER A 119 -14.98 9.15 0.14
CA SER A 119 -16.41 9.49 0.19
C SER A 119 -17.03 8.82 1.42
N GLY A 120 -16.96 9.49 2.57
CA GLY A 120 -17.79 9.14 3.73
C GLY A 120 -19.22 9.55 3.41
N ASN A 121 -20.04 8.60 2.96
CA ASN A 121 -21.47 8.81 2.92
C ASN A 121 -22.02 8.75 4.36
N GLY A 122 -22.65 9.85 4.78
CA GLY A 122 -23.68 9.88 5.83
C GLY A 122 -23.18 10.14 7.25
#